data_AF-A0A918CTP1-F1
#
_entry.id   AF-A0A918CTP1-F1
#
_cell.length_a   1.000
_cell.length_b   1.000
_cell.length_c   1.000
_cell.angle_alpha   90.00
_cell.angle_beta   90.00
_cell.angle_gamma   90.00
#
_symmetry.space_group_name_H-M   'P 1'
#
loop_
_entity.id
_entity.type
_entity.pdbx_description
1 polymer ?
#
loop_
_entity_poly.entity_id
_entity_poly.type
_entity_poly.pdbx_seq_one_letter_code
_entity_poly.pdbx_strand_id
1 'polypeptide(L)'
;MEPSSVTTLSTGVPFRPALRTRAYSVTIKGSFGKVRLPRALLEPIHKSRALVQDDASHRGHSPLSPSFADRSRLLRLWAVTELLPEFPYHPDPVATGVIVPSGTVCICCGRERGYVYKGPVYAADELAYRLCPWCIADGGAAERFDAHFTAGTCLGDDVALEVFAAVDQRTPGFTAWQEPQWFFHCADGAAFLGPVGSAELAVYPEVLEMLRREANGWGWPSEQVEYFLASLDKDGEATAYLFRCRVCAAHLAYTDFA
;
A
#
# COMPACT_ATOMS: atom_id res chain seq x y z
N MET A 1 48.45 44.71 27.50
CA MET A 1 48.15 44.26 26.12
C MET A 1 47.60 42.85 26.23
N GLU A 2 46.28 42.74 26.41
CA GLU A 2 45.54 41.48 26.33
C GLU A 2 45.01 41.31 24.91
N PRO A 3 44.89 40.08 24.38
CA PRO A 3 44.01 39.80 23.27
C PRO A 3 42.69 39.21 23.77
N SER A 4 41.60 39.89 23.39
CA SER A 4 40.21 39.53 23.64
C SER A 4 39.83 38.20 22.99
N SER A 5 39.24 37.31 23.77
CA SER A 5 38.58 36.09 23.30
C SER A 5 37.18 36.40 22.77
N VAL A 6 36.94 36.12 21.49
CA VAL A 6 35.63 36.14 20.83
C VAL A 6 34.91 34.82 21.12
N THR A 7 33.74 34.90 21.74
CA THR A 7 32.85 33.75 21.98
C THR A 7 31.84 33.65 20.83
N THR A 8 31.96 32.60 20.00
CA THR A 8 30.96 32.25 18.99
C THR A 8 29.88 31.37 19.63
N LEU A 9 28.63 31.85 19.69
CA LEU A 9 27.48 31.07 20.11
C LEU A 9 27.05 30.14 18.96
N SER A 10 27.30 28.83 19.12
CA SER A 10 26.73 27.78 18.27
C SER A 10 25.35 27.43 18.80
N THR A 11 24.30 27.69 18.02
CA THR A 11 22.93 27.22 18.28
C THR A 11 22.82 25.74 17.96
N GLY A 12 23.14 24.89 18.94
CA GLY A 12 22.87 23.45 18.87
C GLY A 12 21.40 23.15 19.21
N VAL A 13 20.67 22.57 18.27
CA VAL A 13 19.38 21.93 18.51
C VAL A 13 19.63 20.65 19.33
N PRO A 14 18.95 20.42 20.47
CA PRO A 14 19.24 19.25 21.30
C PRO A 14 18.69 17.96 20.68
N PHE A 15 19.62 17.02 20.48
CA PHE A 15 19.41 15.62 20.09
C PHE A 15 18.63 14.87 21.19
N ARG A 16 17.53 14.21 20.83
CA ARG A 16 16.76 13.32 21.73
C ARG A 16 17.11 11.85 21.45
N PRO A 17 17.32 11.01 22.48
CA PRO A 17 17.75 9.62 22.31
C PRO A 17 16.63 8.70 21.79
N ALA A 18 17.05 7.60 21.18
CA ALA A 18 16.22 6.59 20.52
C ALA A 18 15.05 6.09 21.40
N LEU A 19 13.86 6.09 20.80
CA LEU A 19 12.63 5.56 21.39
C LEU A 19 12.75 4.05 21.56
N ARG A 20 12.50 3.57 22.78
CA ARG A 20 12.22 2.15 23.03
C ARG A 20 10.78 1.88 22.62
N THR A 21 10.58 1.17 21.51
CA THR A 21 9.29 0.61 21.12
C THR A 21 8.80 -0.35 22.21
N ARG A 22 7.70 -0.01 22.88
CA ARG A 22 6.90 -0.98 23.63
C ARG A 22 5.87 -1.53 22.68
N ALA A 23 6.04 -2.78 22.25
CA ALA A 23 4.99 -3.53 21.57
C ALA A 23 3.85 -3.78 22.57
N TYR A 24 2.65 -3.30 22.25
CA TYR A 24 1.43 -3.73 22.92
C TYR A 24 0.84 -4.86 22.09
N SER A 25 0.86 -6.09 22.60
CA SER A 25 0.14 -7.22 22.00
C SER A 25 -1.30 -7.22 22.52
N VAL A 26 -2.26 -6.96 21.64
CA VAL A 26 -3.67 -7.21 21.91
C VAL A 26 -3.93 -8.69 21.66
N THR A 27 -4.16 -9.47 22.72
CA THR A 27 -4.48 -10.90 22.59
C THR A 27 -5.94 -11.08 22.22
N ILE A 28 -6.22 -11.37 20.95
CA ILE A 28 -7.55 -11.83 20.51
C ILE A 28 -7.71 -13.29 20.93
N LYS A 29 -8.55 -13.56 21.93
CA LYS A 29 -8.93 -14.93 22.31
C LYS A 29 -9.90 -15.51 21.27
N GLY A 30 -9.37 -16.23 20.29
CA GLY A 30 -10.14 -17.03 19.34
C GLY A 30 -9.61 -18.46 19.24
N SER A 31 -10.40 -19.45 19.64
CA SER A 31 -10.08 -20.87 19.55
C SER A 31 -10.06 -21.34 18.09
N PHE A 32 -8.88 -21.59 17.52
CA PHE A 32 -8.75 -22.22 16.20
C PHE A 32 -8.81 -23.75 16.32
N GLY A 33 -9.94 -24.32 15.87
CA GLY A 33 -10.05 -25.74 15.55
C GLY A 33 -9.21 -26.08 14.32
N LYS A 34 -8.48 -27.21 14.37
CA LYS A 34 -7.61 -27.70 13.30
C LYS A 34 -8.42 -27.98 12.02
N VAL A 35 -8.15 -27.23 10.95
CA VAL A 35 -8.60 -27.58 9.59
C VAL A 35 -7.44 -28.14 8.80
N ARG A 36 -7.65 -29.33 8.22
CA ARG A 36 -6.69 -30.13 7.45
C ARG A 36 -6.88 -29.78 5.96
N LEU A 37 -5.84 -29.26 5.30
CA LEU A 37 -5.86 -29.01 3.85
C LEU A 37 -5.68 -30.33 3.06
N PRO A 38 -6.46 -30.59 2.00
CA PRO A 38 -6.17 -31.68 1.06
C PRO A 38 -5.07 -31.30 0.06
N ARG A 39 -4.26 -32.30 -0.28
CA ARG A 39 -3.09 -32.27 -1.17
C ARG A 39 -3.46 -32.83 -2.54
N ALA A 40 -3.48 -32.00 -3.59
CA ALA A 40 -3.48 -32.33 -5.03
C ALA A 40 -3.78 -31.01 -5.80
N LEU A 41 -3.14 -30.57 -6.88
CA LEU A 41 -2.28 -31.18 -7.89
C LEU A 41 -1.23 -30.15 -8.35
N LEU A 42 0.02 -30.60 -8.43
CA LEU A 42 1.07 -30.00 -9.24
C LEU A 42 1.14 -30.81 -10.54
N GLU A 43 0.96 -30.21 -11.71
CA GLU A 43 1.61 -30.64 -12.96
C GLU A 43 1.84 -29.45 -13.91
N PRO A 44 2.88 -29.51 -14.78
CA PRO A 44 3.45 -28.36 -15.47
C PRO A 44 2.81 -28.10 -16.84
N ILE A 45 2.66 -26.83 -17.21
CA ILE A 45 2.19 -26.42 -18.54
C ILE A 45 3.31 -26.60 -19.56
N HIS A 46 3.18 -27.61 -20.41
CA HIS A 46 4.02 -27.80 -21.59
C HIS A 46 3.69 -26.77 -22.69
N LYS A 47 4.76 -26.18 -23.25
CA LYS A 47 4.74 -25.33 -24.45
C LYS A 47 4.32 -26.14 -25.68
N SER A 48 3.30 -25.67 -26.38
CA SER A 48 2.94 -26.18 -27.71
C SER A 48 3.10 -25.08 -28.76
N ARG A 49 4.02 -25.35 -29.69
CA ARG A 49 4.34 -24.60 -30.91
C ARG A 49 3.57 -25.25 -32.07
N ALA A 50 2.76 -24.49 -32.79
CA ALA A 50 2.16 -24.87 -34.08
C ALA A 50 2.20 -23.62 -34.97
N LEU A 51 3.14 -23.56 -35.92
CA LEU A 51 2.96 -23.87 -37.35
C LEU A 51 2.21 -22.77 -38.11
N VAL A 52 3.03 -21.97 -38.79
CA VAL A 52 2.69 -21.01 -39.84
C VAL A 52 2.25 -21.78 -41.08
N GLN A 53 1.12 -21.40 -41.66
CA GLN A 53 0.80 -21.68 -43.05
C GLN A 53 0.32 -20.38 -43.70
N ASP A 54 1.13 -19.90 -44.64
CA ASP A 54 0.75 -18.89 -45.63
C ASP A 54 -0.16 -19.54 -46.66
N ASP A 55 -1.26 -18.88 -47.02
CA ASP A 55 -1.72 -18.92 -48.40
C ASP A 55 -2.42 -17.60 -48.78
N ALA A 56 -2.06 -17.11 -49.95
CA ALA A 56 -2.48 -15.83 -50.50
C ALA A 56 -3.59 -16.06 -51.53
N SER A 57 -4.66 -15.26 -51.51
CA SER A 57 -5.13 -14.54 -52.70
C SER A 57 -6.48 -13.82 -52.52
N HIS A 58 -6.48 -12.61 -53.10
CA HIS A 58 -7.57 -11.95 -53.82
C HIS A 58 -8.59 -11.03 -53.10
N ARG A 59 -8.40 -9.74 -53.45
CA ARG A 59 -9.38 -8.79 -54.00
C ARG A 59 -10.51 -8.33 -53.08
N GLY A 60 -10.28 -7.17 -52.48
CA GLY A 60 -11.08 -5.98 -52.76
C GLY A 60 -12.54 -6.02 -52.31
N HIS A 61 -12.79 -5.64 -51.06
CA HIS A 61 -13.94 -4.81 -50.72
C HIS A 61 -13.56 -3.83 -49.61
N SER A 62 -13.82 -2.56 -49.87
CA SER A 62 -13.71 -1.45 -48.93
C SER A 62 -14.60 -1.73 -47.72
N PRO A 63 -14.11 -1.69 -46.47
CA PRO A 63 -14.99 -1.72 -45.33
C PRO A 63 -15.67 -0.35 -45.24
N LEU A 64 -16.97 -0.34 -45.51
CA LEU A 64 -17.85 0.77 -45.16
C LEU A 64 -17.63 1.11 -43.67
N SER A 65 -17.24 2.35 -43.43
CA SER A 65 -17.14 2.97 -42.11
C SER A 65 -18.42 2.71 -41.30
N PRO A 66 -18.34 2.33 -40.01
CA PRO A 66 -19.54 2.15 -39.20
C PRO A 66 -20.28 3.48 -39.06
N SER A 67 -21.57 3.44 -39.33
CA SER A 67 -22.53 4.52 -39.06
C SER A 67 -22.38 5.03 -37.62
N PHE A 68 -22.50 6.35 -37.44
CA PHE A 68 -22.49 7.03 -36.13
C PHE A 68 -23.48 6.43 -35.12
N ALA A 69 -24.49 5.66 -35.56
CA ALA A 69 -25.46 5.00 -34.70
C ALA A 69 -24.89 3.84 -33.86
N ASP A 70 -23.72 3.29 -34.21
CA ASP A 70 -23.14 2.13 -33.50
C ASP A 70 -22.14 2.52 -32.40
N ARG A 71 -21.71 3.78 -32.35
CA ARG A 71 -20.88 4.31 -31.24
C ARG A 71 -21.68 4.47 -29.95
N SER A 72 -23.00 4.60 -30.05
CA SER A 72 -23.90 4.76 -28.91
C SER A 72 -24.17 3.45 -28.15
N ARG A 73 -23.70 2.30 -28.68
CA ARG A 73 -23.84 0.98 -28.04
C ARG A 73 -22.57 0.50 -27.34
N LEU A 74 -21.41 1.11 -27.61
CA LEU A 74 -20.13 0.84 -26.95
C LEU A 74 -19.81 1.81 -25.80
N LEU A 75 -20.59 2.88 -25.63
CA LEU A 75 -20.52 3.79 -24.48
C LEU A 75 -21.57 3.47 -23.39
N ARG A 76 -21.88 2.18 -23.20
CA ARG A 76 -22.31 1.68 -21.88
C ARG A 76 -21.10 1.17 -21.08
N LEU A 77 -19.93 1.77 -21.32
CA LEU A 77 -18.79 1.76 -20.43
C LEU A 77 -19.16 2.67 -19.26
N TRP A 78 -19.85 2.08 -18.27
CA TRP A 78 -19.99 2.53 -16.88
C TRP A 78 -19.41 3.92 -16.63
N ALA A 79 -20.22 4.94 -16.88
CA ALA A 79 -19.89 6.29 -16.47
C ALA A 79 -19.71 6.23 -14.95
N VAL A 80 -18.47 6.38 -14.48
CA VAL A 80 -18.17 6.63 -13.07
C VAL A 80 -18.85 7.96 -12.75
N THR A 81 -20.02 7.90 -12.11
CA THR A 81 -20.84 9.09 -11.84
C THR A 81 -20.44 9.80 -10.56
N GLU A 82 -19.63 9.16 -9.70
CA GLU A 82 -19.22 9.66 -8.39
C GLU A 82 -17.70 9.71 -8.33
N LEU A 83 -17.13 10.85 -7.92
CA LEU A 83 -15.70 10.97 -7.69
C LEU A 83 -15.27 10.02 -6.56
N LEU A 84 -14.10 9.41 -6.70
CA LEU A 84 -13.50 8.63 -5.62
C LEU A 84 -13.27 9.54 -4.40
N PRO A 85 -13.50 9.02 -3.18
CA PRO A 85 -13.20 9.76 -1.97
C PRO A 85 -11.70 10.00 -1.83
N GLU A 86 -11.35 11.11 -1.19
CA GLU A 86 -9.97 11.39 -0.81
C GLU A 86 -9.61 10.61 0.47
N PHE A 87 -8.40 10.04 0.49
CA PHE A 87 -7.86 9.35 1.65
C PHE A 87 -6.57 10.05 2.10
N PRO A 88 -6.59 10.83 3.18
CA PRO A 88 -5.43 11.63 3.59
C PRO A 88 -4.18 10.81 3.86
N TYR A 89 -4.35 9.56 4.32
CA TYR A 89 -3.26 8.65 4.65
C TYR A 89 -2.90 7.69 3.52
N HIS A 90 -3.72 7.54 2.48
CA HIS A 90 -3.40 6.74 1.30
C HIS A 90 -3.83 7.50 0.05
N PRO A 91 -3.10 8.57 -0.34
CA PRO A 91 -3.58 9.56 -1.31
C PRO A 91 -3.86 9.02 -2.72
N ASP A 92 -3.19 7.95 -3.15
CA ASP A 92 -3.43 7.35 -4.47
C ASP A 92 -3.66 5.83 -4.40
N PRO A 93 -4.81 5.39 -3.87
CA PRO A 93 -5.12 3.98 -3.68
C PRO A 93 -5.43 3.25 -4.99
N VAL A 94 -5.61 3.99 -6.09
CA VAL A 94 -5.77 3.42 -7.44
C VAL A 94 -4.40 3.12 -8.02
N ALA A 95 -3.42 4.02 -7.90
CA ALA A 95 -2.06 3.78 -8.35
C ALA A 95 -1.37 2.64 -7.58
N THR A 96 -1.60 2.50 -6.27
CA THR A 96 -1.13 1.34 -5.49
C THR A 96 -1.95 0.07 -5.78
N GLY A 97 -3.04 0.20 -6.52
CA GLY A 97 -3.85 -0.92 -7.02
C GLY A 97 -4.78 -1.54 -6.00
N VAL A 98 -4.92 -1.00 -4.79
CA VAL A 98 -5.84 -1.53 -3.77
C VAL A 98 -7.29 -1.12 -4.00
N ILE A 99 -7.52 -0.09 -4.81
CA ILE A 99 -8.83 0.26 -5.36
C ILE A 99 -8.80 0.05 -6.87
N VAL A 100 -9.73 -0.75 -7.40
CA VAL A 100 -9.80 -1.08 -8.83
C VAL A 100 -11.21 -0.89 -9.39
N PRO A 101 -11.34 -0.57 -10.69
CA PRO A 101 -12.65 -0.54 -11.35
C PRO A 101 -13.38 -1.87 -11.21
N SER A 102 -14.66 -1.82 -10.88
CA SER A 102 -15.49 -3.01 -10.68
C SER A 102 -17.00 -2.70 -10.70
N GLY A 103 -17.79 -3.64 -11.22
CA GLY A 103 -19.25 -3.66 -11.10
C GLY A 103 -19.77 -4.35 -9.83
N THR A 104 -18.90 -4.69 -8.87
CA THR A 104 -19.32 -5.33 -7.62
C THR A 104 -20.26 -4.41 -6.83
N VAL A 105 -21.43 -4.94 -6.44
CA VAL A 105 -22.33 -4.28 -5.49
C VAL A 105 -21.72 -4.35 -4.10
N CYS A 106 -21.51 -3.18 -3.48
CA CYS A 106 -20.94 -3.08 -2.13
C CYS A 106 -21.85 -3.76 -1.09
N ILE A 107 -21.31 -4.70 -0.31
CA ILE A 107 -22.08 -5.38 0.75
C ILE A 107 -22.47 -4.41 1.89
N CYS A 108 -21.72 -3.32 2.06
CA CYS A 108 -21.98 -2.32 3.08
C CYS A 108 -23.18 -1.41 2.74
N CYS A 109 -23.22 -0.83 1.55
CA CYS A 109 -24.26 0.15 1.18
C CYS A 109 -25.25 -0.33 0.11
N GLY A 110 -25.07 -1.53 -0.45
CA GLY A 110 -25.94 -2.09 -1.50
C GLY A 110 -25.86 -1.38 -2.85
N ARG A 111 -24.86 -0.52 -3.07
CA ARG A 111 -24.67 0.25 -4.32
C ARG A 111 -23.52 -0.29 -5.15
N GLU A 112 -23.72 -0.37 -6.46
CA GLU A 112 -22.64 -0.46 -7.45
C GLU A 112 -22.16 0.95 -7.77
N ARG A 113 -20.87 1.23 -7.57
CA ARG A 113 -20.28 2.59 -7.73
C ARG A 113 -19.09 2.64 -8.69
N GLY A 114 -18.83 1.56 -9.41
CA GLY A 114 -17.76 1.47 -10.41
C GLY A 114 -16.36 1.15 -9.85
N TYR A 115 -16.18 1.09 -8.54
CA TYR A 115 -14.92 0.73 -7.89
C TYR A 115 -15.13 -0.19 -6.68
N VAL A 116 -14.15 -1.05 -6.44
CA VAL A 116 -14.09 -1.95 -5.28
C VAL A 116 -12.71 -1.90 -4.64
N TYR A 117 -12.67 -2.09 -3.32
CA TYR A 117 -11.46 -2.31 -2.54
C TYR A 117 -11.04 -3.78 -2.61
N LYS A 118 -9.76 -4.03 -2.87
CA LYS A 118 -9.15 -5.36 -2.94
C LYS A 118 -7.97 -5.58 -2.00
N GLY A 119 -7.65 -4.61 -1.15
CA GLY A 119 -6.58 -4.73 -0.16
C GLY A 119 -6.99 -5.55 1.08
N PRO A 120 -6.13 -5.61 2.09
CA PRO A 120 -6.40 -6.36 3.32
C PRO A 120 -7.58 -5.78 4.12
N VAL A 121 -8.40 -6.65 4.66
CA VAL A 121 -9.48 -6.31 5.58
C VAL A 121 -9.55 -7.36 6.67
N TYR A 122 -9.56 -6.90 7.92
CA TYR A 122 -9.63 -7.72 9.11
C TYR A 122 -11.00 -7.53 9.73
N ALA A 123 -11.83 -8.56 9.62
CA ALA A 123 -13.20 -8.59 10.14
C ALA A 123 -13.60 -10.06 10.39
N ALA A 124 -14.68 -10.28 11.14
CA ALA A 124 -15.28 -11.61 11.27
C ALA A 124 -15.93 -12.08 9.96
N ASP A 125 -16.44 -11.14 9.16
CA ASP A 125 -17.06 -11.38 7.85
C ASP A 125 -16.03 -11.48 6.72
N GLU A 126 -16.37 -12.24 5.68
CA GLU A 126 -15.59 -12.30 4.42
C GLU A 126 -15.89 -11.08 3.54
N LEU A 127 -15.03 -10.06 3.63
CA LEU A 127 -15.22 -8.76 3.00
C LEU A 127 -14.28 -8.50 1.80
N ALA A 128 -13.37 -9.42 1.48
CA ALA A 128 -12.42 -9.23 0.39
C ALA A 128 -13.14 -9.03 -0.94
N TYR A 129 -12.80 -7.97 -1.68
CA TYR A 129 -13.44 -7.61 -2.96
C TYR A 129 -14.94 -7.29 -2.85
N ARG A 130 -15.46 -6.89 -1.68
CA ARG A 130 -16.90 -6.66 -1.44
C ARG A 130 -17.24 -5.25 -0.94
N LEU A 131 -16.24 -4.43 -0.63
CA LEU A 131 -16.42 -3.08 -0.09
C LEU A 131 -16.11 -2.02 -1.15
N CYS A 132 -16.93 -0.98 -1.22
CA CYS A 132 -16.63 0.17 -2.06
C CYS A 132 -15.77 1.21 -1.29
N PRO A 133 -14.94 2.00 -1.99
CA PRO A 133 -14.10 3.03 -1.38
C PRO A 133 -14.86 4.02 -0.48
N TRP A 134 -16.09 4.39 -0.87
CA TRP A 134 -16.90 5.34 -0.12
C TRP A 134 -17.27 4.86 1.27
N CYS A 135 -17.59 3.56 1.44
CA CYS A 135 -17.89 3.00 2.75
C CYS A 135 -16.66 2.82 3.63
N ILE A 136 -15.46 2.81 3.04
CA ILE A 136 -14.21 2.89 3.81
C ILE A 136 -14.03 4.33 4.28
N ALA A 137 -14.13 5.30 3.36
CA ALA A 137 -13.89 6.71 3.66
C ALA A 137 -14.83 7.29 4.72
N ASP A 138 -16.13 6.97 4.66
CA ASP A 138 -17.14 7.45 5.61
C ASP A 138 -17.17 6.65 6.93
N GLY A 139 -16.46 5.52 7.01
CA GLY A 139 -16.41 4.64 8.16
C GLY A 139 -17.58 3.65 8.27
N GLY A 140 -18.52 3.63 7.32
CA GLY A 140 -19.68 2.74 7.35
C GLY A 140 -19.31 1.26 7.29
N ALA A 141 -18.22 0.90 6.60
CA ALA A 141 -17.72 -0.47 6.59
C ALA A 141 -17.19 -0.89 7.97
N ALA A 142 -16.46 0.00 8.65
CA ALA A 142 -15.97 -0.23 9.99
C ALA A 142 -17.11 -0.33 11.01
N GLU A 143 -18.07 0.60 10.99
CA GLU A 143 -19.23 0.59 11.88
C GLU A 143 -20.08 -0.67 11.72
N ARG A 144 -20.29 -1.12 10.48
CA ARG A 144 -21.19 -2.24 10.18
C ARG A 144 -20.56 -3.61 10.45
N PHE A 145 -19.26 -3.76 10.18
CA PHE A 145 -18.61 -5.08 10.17
C PHE A 145 -17.45 -5.20 11.15
N ASP A 146 -17.21 -4.18 11.99
CA ASP A 146 -16.00 -4.09 12.84
C ASP A 146 -14.73 -4.28 11.99
N ALA A 147 -14.71 -3.65 10.81
CA ALA A 147 -13.66 -3.81 9.81
C ALA A 147 -12.47 -2.90 10.08
N HIS A 148 -11.28 -3.50 10.08
CA HIS A 148 -9.99 -2.82 10.18
C HIS A 148 -9.18 -3.06 8.91
N PHE A 149 -8.39 -2.09 8.48
CA PHE A 149 -7.66 -2.13 7.21
C PHE A 149 -6.14 -2.13 7.39
N THR A 150 -5.63 -1.90 8.60
CA THR A 150 -4.17 -1.81 8.87
C THR A 150 -3.66 -2.81 9.90
N ALA A 151 -4.47 -3.83 10.24
CA ALA A 151 -4.21 -4.81 11.29
C ALA A 151 -3.93 -4.22 12.69
N GLY A 152 -4.11 -2.91 12.86
CA GLY A 152 -3.76 -2.17 14.07
C GLY A 152 -2.26 -2.07 14.37
N THR A 153 -1.36 -2.47 13.46
CA THR A 153 0.08 -2.36 13.71
C THR A 153 0.63 -0.99 13.27
N CYS A 154 1.48 -0.42 14.12
CA CYS A 154 1.93 0.96 13.99
C CYS A 154 3.42 1.13 14.30
N LEU A 155 4.05 2.08 13.62
CA LEU A 155 5.41 2.53 13.84
C LEU A 155 5.45 4.04 14.12
N GLY A 156 6.41 4.48 14.92
CA GLY A 156 6.66 5.90 15.15
C GLY A 156 5.99 6.44 16.41
N ASP A 157 5.39 7.62 16.30
CA ASP A 157 4.85 8.38 17.42
C ASP A 157 3.55 7.76 17.98
N ASP A 158 3.33 7.94 19.29
CA ASP A 158 2.00 7.78 19.88
C ASP A 158 1.07 8.89 19.35
N VAL A 159 -0.16 8.54 18.98
CA VAL A 159 -1.15 9.47 18.46
C VAL A 159 -2.46 9.40 19.22
N ALA A 160 -3.31 10.41 19.04
CA ALA A 160 -4.68 10.39 19.54
C ALA A 160 -5.46 9.22 18.91
N LEU A 161 -6.39 8.65 19.68
CA LEU A 161 -7.17 7.48 19.25
C LEU A 161 -7.96 7.76 17.96
N GLU A 162 -8.40 9.00 17.76
CA GLU A 162 -9.16 9.43 16.59
C GLU A 162 -8.29 9.43 15.32
N VAL A 163 -6.99 9.75 15.44
CA VAL A 163 -6.03 9.67 14.34
C VAL A 163 -5.76 8.22 14.00
N PHE A 164 -5.52 7.39 15.01
CA PHE A 164 -5.34 5.96 14.83
C PHE A 164 -6.56 5.32 14.15
N ALA A 165 -7.78 5.60 14.64
CA ALA A 165 -9.01 5.10 14.04
C ALA A 165 -9.22 5.62 12.60
N ALA A 166 -8.80 6.84 12.27
CA ALA A 166 -8.85 7.33 10.90
C ALA A 166 -7.94 6.55 9.95
N VAL A 167 -6.74 6.20 10.40
CA VAL A 167 -5.82 5.33 9.65
C VAL A 167 -6.41 3.93 9.54
N ASP A 168 -6.78 3.32 10.67
CA ASP A 168 -7.09 1.90 10.70
C ASP A 168 -8.47 1.55 10.12
N GLN A 169 -9.47 2.42 10.29
CA GLN A 169 -10.86 2.12 9.93
C GLN A 169 -11.35 2.88 8.71
N ARG A 170 -10.65 3.94 8.30
CA ARG A 170 -11.10 4.84 7.22
C ARG A 170 -10.08 5.04 6.10
N THR A 171 -8.98 4.29 6.12
CA THR A 171 -7.97 4.32 5.08
C THR A 171 -7.82 2.94 4.43
N PRO A 172 -7.83 2.84 3.08
CA PRO A 172 -7.49 1.61 2.39
C PRO A 172 -6.10 1.11 2.82
N GLY A 173 -6.04 -0.11 3.35
CA GLY A 173 -4.78 -0.77 3.67
C GLY A 173 -3.97 -1.15 2.43
N PHE A 174 -2.76 -1.66 2.63
CA PHE A 174 -1.88 -2.20 1.59
C PHE A 174 -1.33 -3.57 2.00
N THR A 175 -0.95 -4.39 1.03
CA THR A 175 -0.35 -5.70 1.28
C THR A 175 1.17 -5.58 1.42
N ALA A 176 1.72 -6.30 2.39
CA ALA A 176 3.15 -6.49 2.58
C ALA A 176 3.48 -7.99 2.66
N TRP A 177 4.76 -8.36 2.66
CA TRP A 177 5.20 -9.76 2.78
C TRP A 177 4.93 -10.29 4.19
N GLN A 178 5.23 -9.49 5.19
CA GLN A 178 4.86 -9.63 6.59
C GLN A 178 3.65 -8.73 6.91
N GLU A 179 3.41 -8.48 8.19
CA GLU A 179 2.29 -7.66 8.62
C GLU A 179 2.52 -6.18 8.25
N PRO A 180 1.63 -5.55 7.46
CA PRO A 180 1.78 -4.15 7.04
C PRO A 180 1.79 -3.21 8.24
N GLN A 181 2.76 -2.30 8.29
CA GLN A 181 2.92 -1.37 9.40
C GLN A 181 2.63 0.06 8.94
N TRP A 182 1.83 0.80 9.71
CA TRP A 182 1.54 2.20 9.40
C TRP A 182 2.41 3.17 10.20
N PHE A 183 3.08 4.11 9.53
CA PHE A 183 3.89 5.12 10.20
C PHE A 183 3.05 6.27 10.76
N PHE A 184 3.43 6.73 11.96
CA PHE A 184 2.95 7.96 12.61
C PHE A 184 4.13 8.88 12.89
N HIS A 185 3.94 10.18 12.64
CA HIS A 185 4.97 11.19 12.79
C HIS A 185 4.35 12.58 12.97
N CYS A 186 4.92 13.39 13.86
CA CYS A 186 4.35 14.69 14.24
C CYS A 186 2.93 14.58 14.81
N ALA A 187 2.69 13.53 15.62
CA ALA A 187 1.40 13.23 16.22
C ALA A 187 0.24 13.02 15.21
N ASP A 188 0.55 12.69 13.95
CA ASP A 188 -0.41 12.38 12.89
C ASP A 188 0.01 11.12 12.12
N GLY A 189 -0.93 10.48 11.42
CA GLY A 189 -0.62 9.39 10.50
C GLY A 189 0.17 9.89 9.27
N ALA A 190 1.19 9.16 8.86
CA ALA A 190 1.90 9.43 7.62
C ALA A 190 1.07 8.94 6.42
N ALA A 191 1.23 9.60 5.27
CA ALA A 191 0.60 9.22 4.03
C ALA A 191 1.42 8.15 3.31
N PHE A 192 0.86 6.97 3.10
CA PHE A 192 1.44 5.89 2.33
C PHE A 192 1.48 6.24 0.84
N LEU A 193 2.69 6.21 0.26
CA LEU A 193 2.94 6.57 -1.13
C LEU A 193 3.07 5.35 -2.05
N GLY A 194 3.19 4.15 -1.51
CA GLY A 194 3.29 2.91 -2.27
C GLY A 194 4.54 2.08 -1.96
N PRO A 195 4.62 0.86 -2.51
CA PRO A 195 5.85 0.09 -2.56
C PRO A 195 6.87 0.75 -3.51
N VAL A 196 8.14 0.74 -3.12
CA VAL A 196 9.25 1.35 -3.86
C VAL A 196 10.49 0.45 -3.84
N GLY A 197 11.29 0.54 -4.89
CA GLY A 197 12.59 -0.11 -4.98
C GLY A 197 13.76 0.85 -4.76
N SER A 198 14.97 0.34 -4.95
CA SER A 198 16.21 1.11 -4.81
C SER A 198 16.27 2.29 -5.79
N ALA A 199 15.70 2.12 -6.99
CA ALA A 199 15.65 3.16 -8.03
C ALA A 199 14.81 4.37 -7.60
N GLU A 200 13.60 4.16 -7.08
CA GLU A 200 12.74 5.24 -6.59
C GLU A 200 13.29 5.86 -5.30
N LEU A 201 13.95 5.08 -4.45
CA LEU A 201 14.56 5.56 -3.21
C LEU A 201 15.79 6.44 -3.42
N ALA A 202 16.42 6.42 -4.60
CA ALA A 202 17.63 7.19 -4.89
C ALA A 202 17.46 8.71 -4.70
N VAL A 203 16.23 9.23 -4.78
CA VAL A 203 15.92 10.65 -4.55
C VAL A 203 15.67 11.02 -3.08
N TYR A 204 15.67 10.02 -2.17
CA TYR A 204 15.41 10.17 -0.73
C TYR A 204 16.61 9.68 0.10
N PRO A 205 17.75 10.41 0.11
CA PRO A 205 18.96 9.97 0.81
C PRO A 205 18.75 9.79 2.33
N GLU A 206 17.87 10.60 2.94
CA GLU A 206 17.50 10.46 4.35
C GLU A 206 16.75 9.17 4.65
N VAL A 207 15.92 8.70 3.71
CA VAL A 207 15.19 7.43 3.82
C VAL A 207 16.14 6.27 3.64
N LEU A 208 17.03 6.32 2.65
CA LEU A 208 18.07 5.30 2.47
C LEU A 208 18.94 5.14 3.71
N GLU A 209 19.31 6.24 4.36
CA GLU A 209 20.10 6.19 5.59
C GLU A 209 19.29 5.66 6.79
N MET A 210 17.98 5.87 6.80
CA MET A 210 17.07 5.27 7.79
C MET A 210 17.04 3.75 7.64
N LEU A 211 16.79 3.25 6.43
CA LEU A 211 16.76 1.82 6.12
C LEU A 211 18.11 1.15 6.37
N ARG A 212 19.21 1.83 6.04
CA ARG A 212 20.57 1.38 6.35
C ARG A 212 20.78 1.20 7.85
N ARG A 213 20.33 2.16 8.67
CA ARG A 213 20.45 2.06 10.13
C ARG A 213 19.62 0.91 10.69
N GLU A 214 18.42 0.71 10.17
CA GLU A 214 17.57 -0.43 10.53
C GLU A 214 18.26 -1.76 10.20
N ALA A 215 18.73 -1.93 8.96
CA ALA A 215 19.39 -3.15 8.51
C ALA A 215 20.71 -3.44 9.26
N ASN A 216 21.49 -2.41 9.59
CA ASN A 216 22.66 -2.57 10.47
C ASN A 216 22.27 -3.07 11.88
N GLY A 217 21.07 -2.71 12.36
CA GLY A 217 20.51 -3.20 13.61
C GLY A 217 20.25 -4.71 13.63
N TRP A 218 20.17 -5.36 12.46
CA TRP A 218 20.04 -6.82 12.33
C TRP A 218 21.38 -7.56 12.53
N GLY A 219 22.49 -6.84 12.68
CA GLY A 219 23.82 -7.41 12.88
C GLY A 219 24.49 -7.93 11.60
N TRP A 220 24.00 -7.51 10.43
CA TRP A 220 24.58 -7.88 9.14
C TRP A 220 25.90 -7.13 8.87
N PRO A 221 26.85 -7.73 8.15
CA PRO A 221 28.01 -7.01 7.61
C PRO A 221 27.57 -5.86 6.68
N SER A 222 28.32 -4.76 6.66
CA SER A 222 27.96 -3.58 5.86
C SER A 222 27.79 -3.87 4.36
N GLU A 223 28.58 -4.79 3.79
CA GLU A 223 28.43 -5.21 2.40
C GLU A 223 27.08 -5.89 2.14
N GLN A 224 26.62 -6.72 3.08
CA GLN A 224 25.31 -7.37 3.00
C GLN A 224 24.18 -6.35 3.11
N VAL A 225 24.33 -5.32 3.95
CA VAL A 225 23.36 -4.22 4.07
C VAL A 225 23.25 -3.45 2.75
N GLU A 226 24.37 -3.05 2.14
CA GLU A 226 24.33 -2.35 0.85
C GLU A 226 23.77 -3.24 -0.28
N TYR A 227 24.10 -4.53 -0.28
CA TYR A 227 23.53 -5.47 -1.24
C TYR A 227 22.00 -5.57 -1.10
N PHE A 228 21.51 -5.70 0.13
CA PHE A 228 20.08 -5.75 0.42
C PHE A 228 19.36 -4.48 -0.05
N LEU A 229 19.88 -3.29 0.33
CA LEU A 229 19.29 -2.02 -0.09
C LEU A 229 19.30 -1.84 -1.60
N ALA A 230 20.36 -2.30 -2.29
CA ALA A 230 20.44 -2.27 -3.75
C ALA A 230 19.45 -3.23 -4.42
N SER A 231 19.12 -4.36 -3.76
CA SER A 231 18.19 -5.36 -4.27
C SER A 231 16.70 -5.02 -4.12
N LEU A 232 16.37 -3.93 -3.41
CA LEU A 232 14.98 -3.51 -3.22
C LEU A 232 14.30 -3.27 -4.55
N ASP A 233 13.14 -3.90 -4.74
CA ASP A 233 12.29 -3.76 -5.91
C ASP A 233 10.82 -3.72 -5.46
N LYS A 234 10.02 -2.84 -6.06
CA LYS A 234 8.61 -2.63 -5.68
C LYS A 234 7.71 -3.84 -5.96
N ASP A 235 8.13 -4.72 -6.86
CA ASP A 235 7.44 -5.95 -7.24
C ASP A 235 8.26 -7.21 -6.85
N GLY A 236 9.35 -7.03 -6.08
CA GLY A 236 10.31 -8.08 -5.74
C GLY A 236 10.09 -8.74 -4.38
N GLU A 237 11.00 -9.67 -4.06
CA GLU A 237 11.02 -10.37 -2.75
C GLU A 237 11.48 -9.47 -1.61
N ALA A 238 12.22 -8.41 -1.89
CA ALA A 238 12.60 -7.38 -0.93
C ALA A 238 12.07 -6.03 -1.42
N THR A 239 11.22 -5.39 -0.63
CA THR A 239 10.49 -4.17 -1.00
C THR A 239 10.51 -3.16 0.13
N ALA A 240 10.61 -1.88 -0.20
CA ALA A 240 10.39 -0.81 0.78
C ALA A 240 8.99 -0.21 0.63
N TYR A 241 8.40 0.25 1.73
CA TYR A 241 7.10 0.91 1.77
C TYR A 241 7.30 2.36 2.15
N LEU A 242 7.04 3.27 1.21
CA LEU A 242 7.34 4.69 1.38
C LEU A 242 6.14 5.43 1.96
N PHE A 243 6.42 6.33 2.91
CA PHE A 243 5.46 7.20 3.56
C PHE A 243 5.96 8.64 3.57
N ARG A 244 5.03 9.58 3.73
CA ARG A 244 5.32 11.01 3.92
C ARG A 244 4.52 11.57 5.08
N CYS A 245 5.19 12.18 6.05
CA CYS A 245 4.52 12.89 7.13
C CYS A 245 3.63 14.01 6.56
N ARG A 246 2.37 14.07 7.00
CA ARG A 246 1.39 15.05 6.53
C ARG A 246 1.60 16.45 7.11
N VAL A 247 2.42 16.58 8.16
CA VAL A 247 2.71 17.84 8.86
C VAL A 247 4.01 18.48 8.36
N CYS A 248 5.13 17.75 8.37
CA CYS A 248 6.45 18.29 8.02
C CYS A 248 6.99 17.83 6.66
N ALA A 249 6.25 16.99 5.93
CA ALA A 249 6.64 16.41 4.64
C ALA A 249 7.90 15.53 4.66
N ALA A 250 8.44 15.16 5.82
CA ALA A 250 9.52 14.19 5.92
C ALA A 250 9.09 12.81 5.37
N HIS A 251 9.97 12.16 4.63
CA HIS A 251 9.75 10.81 4.13
C HIS A 251 10.23 9.77 5.14
N LEU A 252 9.49 8.67 5.24
CA LEU A 252 9.73 7.55 6.13
C LEU A 252 9.58 6.27 5.29
N ALA A 253 10.33 5.22 5.61
CA ALA A 253 10.08 3.91 5.01
C ALA A 253 10.51 2.81 5.96
N TYR A 254 9.95 1.62 5.74
CA TYR A 254 10.46 0.37 6.27
C TYR A 254 10.64 -0.62 5.11
N THR A 255 11.49 -1.62 5.30
CA THR A 255 11.67 -2.71 4.33
C THR A 255 11.01 -3.99 4.83
N ASP A 256 10.50 -4.77 3.90
CA ASP A 256 9.93 -6.08 4.14
C ASP A 256 10.43 -7.07 3.09
N PHE A 257 10.51 -8.34 3.44
CA PHE A 257 10.96 -9.38 2.52
C PHE A 257 10.44 -10.78 2.88
N ALA A 258 10.32 -11.62 1.84
CA ALA A 258 9.80 -12.99 1.88
C ALA A 258 10.70 -14.00 2.61
#